data_AF-A0A3R6UE08-F1
#
_entry.id   AF-A0A3R6UE08-F1
#
_cell.length_a   1.000
_cell.length_b   1.000
_cell.length_c   1.000
_cell.angle_alpha   90.00
_cell.angle_beta   90.00
_cell.angle_gamma   90.00
#
_symmetry.space_group_name_H-M   'P 1'
#
loop_
_entity.id
_entity.type
_entity.pdbx_description
1 polymer ?
#
loop_
_entity_poly.entity_id
_entity_poly.type
_entity_poly.pdbx_seq_one_letter_code
_entity_poly.pdbx_strand_id
1 'polypeptide(L)'
;MKGTVNGKSLDQVLSELKAPFPEEELKKNEKNETYIPVESLESRLNSVIGVLNYDTLVTYEGIQEVLGRFVVVAKTILIIYDDERNALIRKSALGGSNIIVVKDTGKPSSLKTDIAAAQSESFKNVCKLLQIGISQIRSGKQRRGQNGTKQRREEKNLYKIRFTSSLSAGNKCYKADCVDIATEEKFLFVIFSGQYSKIEKYVEFSKFVRTYREGKELAFYGRKDEFHGQRRIVFEEPSVKE
;
A
#
# COMPACT_ATOMS: atom_id res chain seq x y z
N MET A 1 -27.43 22.74 1.23
CA MET A 1 -27.63 21.27 1.26
C MET A 1 -26.36 20.62 0.74
N LYS A 2 -25.98 19.42 1.20
CA LYS A 2 -24.91 18.68 0.53
C LYS A 2 -25.46 18.24 -0.84
N GLY A 3 -24.81 18.63 -1.93
CA GLY A 3 -25.21 18.23 -3.27
C GLY A 3 -25.25 16.71 -3.42
N THR A 4 -26.20 16.21 -4.20
CA THR A 4 -26.28 14.80 -4.60
C THR A 4 -25.43 14.55 -5.83
N VAL A 5 -25.02 13.31 -6.06
CA VAL A 5 -24.32 12.86 -7.26
C VAL A 5 -25.17 11.76 -7.88
N ASN A 6 -25.74 12.04 -9.05
CA ASN A 6 -26.70 11.17 -9.72
C ASN A 6 -27.83 10.74 -8.78
N GLY A 7 -28.40 11.72 -8.06
CA GLY A 7 -29.49 11.50 -7.10
C GLY A 7 -29.10 10.78 -5.80
N LYS A 8 -27.81 10.47 -5.60
CA LYS A 8 -27.29 9.79 -4.40
C LYS A 8 -26.50 10.73 -3.51
N SER A 9 -26.44 10.45 -2.21
CA SER A 9 -25.49 11.15 -1.33
C SER A 9 -24.04 10.76 -1.67
N LEU A 10 -23.09 11.66 -1.39
CA LEU A 10 -21.66 11.38 -1.61
C LEU A 10 -21.19 10.11 -0.85
N ASP A 11 -21.70 9.87 0.35
CA ASP A 11 -21.33 8.70 1.15
C ASP A 11 -21.82 7.39 0.51
N GLN A 12 -23.04 7.38 -0.06
CA GLN A 12 -23.56 6.24 -0.81
C GLN A 12 -22.71 5.97 -2.06
N VAL A 13 -22.39 7.01 -2.83
CA VAL A 13 -21.53 6.93 -4.03
C VAL A 13 -20.17 6.32 -3.68
N LEU A 14 -19.51 6.84 -2.63
CA LEU A 14 -18.22 6.33 -2.19
C LEU A 14 -18.30 4.88 -1.68
N SER A 15 -19.43 4.48 -1.08
CA SER A 15 -19.65 3.09 -0.66
C SER A 15 -19.81 2.16 -1.87
N GLU A 16 -20.62 2.53 -2.85
CA GLU A 16 -20.85 1.75 -4.07
C GLU A 16 -19.59 1.63 -4.95
N LEU A 17 -18.78 2.68 -5.03
CA LEU A 17 -17.48 2.66 -5.72
C LEU A 17 -16.51 1.63 -5.11
N LYS A 18 -16.59 1.38 -3.80
CA LYS A 18 -15.72 0.44 -3.08
C LYS A 18 -16.17 -1.01 -3.18
N ALA A 19 -17.41 -1.26 -3.60
CA ALA A 19 -17.93 -2.62 -3.66
C ALA A 19 -17.08 -3.48 -4.60
N PRO A 20 -16.89 -4.78 -4.27
CA PRO A 20 -16.06 -5.67 -5.07
C PRO A 20 -16.57 -5.77 -6.52
N PHE A 21 -15.65 -6.05 -7.43
CA PHE A 21 -15.94 -6.43 -8.81
C PHE A 21 -16.32 -7.92 -8.88
N PRO A 22 -17.19 -8.31 -9.81
CA PRO A 22 -17.40 -9.72 -10.14
C PRO A 22 -16.10 -10.40 -10.57
N GLU A 23 -15.95 -11.70 -10.30
CA GLU A 23 -14.69 -12.42 -10.61
C GLU A 23 -14.42 -12.48 -12.12
N GLU A 24 -15.46 -12.53 -12.93
CA GLU A 24 -15.43 -12.53 -14.40
C GLU A 24 -14.89 -11.21 -14.99
N GLU A 25 -14.96 -10.10 -14.25
CA GLU A 25 -14.39 -8.82 -14.65
C GLU A 25 -12.91 -8.71 -14.28
N LEU A 26 -12.40 -9.59 -13.42
CA LEU A 26 -11.00 -9.61 -13.02
C LEU A 26 -10.16 -10.34 -14.07
N LYS A 27 -9.05 -9.74 -14.47
CA LYS A 27 -8.08 -10.36 -15.38
C LYS A 27 -6.80 -10.69 -14.64
N LYS A 28 -6.01 -11.61 -15.20
CA LYS A 28 -4.67 -11.92 -14.72
C LYS A 28 -3.65 -11.54 -15.78
N ASN A 29 -2.55 -10.93 -15.35
CA ASN A 29 -1.44 -10.64 -16.24
C ASN A 29 -0.54 -11.89 -16.43
N GLU A 30 0.50 -11.78 -17.26
CA GLU A 30 1.49 -12.84 -17.49
C GLU A 30 2.17 -13.36 -16.21
N LYS A 31 2.16 -12.54 -15.15
CA LYS A 31 2.71 -12.86 -13.83
C LYS A 31 1.70 -13.54 -12.91
N ASN A 32 0.53 -13.91 -13.42
CA ASN A 32 -0.62 -14.46 -12.70
C ASN A 32 -1.15 -13.52 -11.60
N GLU A 33 -0.89 -12.22 -11.71
CA GLU A 33 -1.37 -11.19 -10.77
C GLU A 33 -2.75 -10.71 -11.24
N THR A 34 -3.72 -10.77 -10.33
CA THR A 34 -5.06 -10.26 -10.58
C THR A 34 -5.05 -8.74 -10.68
N TYR A 35 -5.69 -8.22 -11.72
CA TYR A 35 -5.89 -6.80 -11.95
C TYR A 35 -7.31 -6.52 -12.45
N ILE A 36 -7.74 -5.27 -12.26
CA ILE A 36 -9.02 -4.77 -12.77
C ILE A 36 -8.73 -4.07 -14.11
N PRO A 37 -9.36 -4.48 -15.22
CA PRO A 37 -9.25 -3.81 -16.51
C PRO A 37 -9.71 -2.35 -16.45
N VAL A 38 -9.25 -1.52 -17.38
CA VAL A 38 -9.62 -0.08 -17.40
C VAL A 38 -11.11 0.05 -17.65
N GLU A 39 -11.65 -0.78 -18.54
CA GLU A 39 -13.04 -0.80 -18.98
C GLU A 39 -13.99 -1.09 -17.80
N SER A 40 -13.61 -2.00 -16.90
CA SER A 40 -14.37 -2.28 -15.68
C SER A 40 -14.38 -1.09 -14.72
N LEU A 41 -13.25 -0.38 -14.58
CA LEU A 41 -13.19 0.82 -13.74
C LEU A 41 -14.06 1.95 -14.32
N GLU A 42 -14.00 2.17 -15.64
CA GLU A 42 -14.84 3.14 -16.34
C GLU A 42 -16.32 2.79 -16.21
N SER A 43 -16.69 1.52 -16.40
CA SER A 43 -18.06 1.03 -16.20
C SER A 43 -18.57 1.27 -14.77
N ARG A 44 -17.71 1.06 -13.76
CA ARG A 44 -18.05 1.36 -12.36
C ARG A 44 -18.25 2.85 -12.12
N LEU A 45 -17.40 3.72 -12.67
CA LEU A 45 -17.59 5.17 -12.56
C LEU A 45 -18.89 5.59 -13.25
N ASN A 46 -19.15 5.11 -14.46
CA ASN A 46 -20.35 5.43 -15.23
C ASN A 46 -21.65 5.02 -14.52
N SER A 47 -21.67 3.80 -13.97
CA SER A 47 -22.86 3.25 -13.29
C SER A 47 -23.12 3.88 -11.92
N VAL A 48 -22.07 4.18 -11.15
CA VAL A 48 -22.22 4.69 -9.78
C VAL A 48 -22.34 6.22 -9.75
N ILE A 49 -21.46 6.91 -10.48
CA ILE A 49 -21.36 8.38 -10.45
C ILE A 49 -22.23 9.01 -11.52
N GLY A 50 -22.37 8.38 -12.69
CA GLY A 50 -23.02 8.96 -13.86
C GLY A 50 -22.01 9.69 -14.76
N VAL A 51 -22.11 9.45 -16.07
CA VAL A 51 -21.15 9.95 -17.09
C VAL A 51 -21.02 11.49 -17.07
N LEU A 52 -22.07 12.21 -16.67
CA LEU A 52 -22.08 13.68 -16.65
C LEU A 52 -21.58 14.28 -15.33
N ASN A 53 -21.39 13.45 -14.30
CA ASN A 53 -21.02 13.87 -12.95
C ASN A 53 -19.53 13.62 -12.65
N TYR A 54 -18.71 13.23 -13.63
CA TYR A 54 -17.26 13.21 -13.47
C TYR A 54 -16.52 13.56 -14.75
N ASP A 55 -15.33 14.13 -14.59
CA ASP A 55 -14.38 14.37 -15.67
C ASP A 55 -13.07 13.65 -15.38
N THR A 56 -12.49 13.07 -16.42
CA THR A 56 -11.13 12.51 -16.38
C THR A 56 -10.24 13.29 -17.32
N LEU A 57 -9.29 14.04 -16.77
CA LEU A 57 -8.31 14.81 -17.54
C LEU A 57 -6.98 14.08 -17.52
N VAL A 58 -6.52 13.64 -18.69
CA VAL A 58 -5.27 12.89 -18.84
C VAL A 58 -4.24 13.77 -19.55
N THR A 59 -3.10 13.99 -18.92
CA THR A 59 -1.98 14.76 -19.47
C THR A 59 -0.75 13.89 -19.63
N TYR A 60 -0.04 14.05 -20.75
CA TYR A 60 1.29 13.49 -20.95
C TYR A 60 2.31 14.42 -20.29
N GLU A 61 3.08 13.89 -19.34
CA GLU A 61 4.03 14.67 -18.54
C GLU A 61 5.46 14.60 -19.10
N GLY A 62 5.70 13.78 -20.13
CA GLY A 62 7.01 13.62 -20.76
C GLY A 62 7.68 12.27 -20.49
N ILE A 63 8.93 12.18 -20.93
CA ILE A 63 9.84 11.07 -20.65
C ILE A 63 10.77 11.49 -19.53
N GLN A 64 10.95 10.64 -18.53
CA GLN A 64 11.89 10.84 -17.43
C GLN A 64 12.90 9.69 -17.40
N GLU A 65 14.14 9.99 -17.02
CA GLU A 65 15.14 8.96 -16.74
C GLU A 65 15.14 8.64 -15.24
N VAL A 66 14.94 7.36 -14.91
CA VAL A 66 14.92 6.86 -13.53
C VAL A 66 15.83 5.65 -13.44
N LEU A 67 16.92 5.76 -12.67
CA LEU A 67 17.90 4.68 -12.45
C LEU A 67 18.42 4.08 -13.77
N GLY A 68 18.74 4.93 -14.75
CA GLY A 68 19.25 4.52 -16.07
C GLY A 68 18.19 3.90 -17.00
N ARG A 69 16.90 4.11 -16.72
CA ARG A 69 15.79 3.67 -17.58
C ARG A 69 14.90 4.85 -17.94
N PHE A 70 14.51 4.92 -19.21
CA PHE A 70 13.52 5.90 -19.65
C PHE A 70 12.11 5.41 -19.34
N VAL A 71 11.30 6.30 -18.77
CA VAL A 71 9.94 6.04 -18.35
C VAL A 71 9.06 7.14 -18.93
N VAL A 72 8.01 6.75 -19.66
CA VAL A 72 6.93 7.67 -20.02
C VAL A 72 6.08 7.91 -18.78
N VAL A 73 5.80 9.18 -18.49
CA VAL A 73 4.93 9.59 -17.38
C VAL A 73 3.66 10.23 -17.91
N ALA A 74 2.53 9.81 -17.38
CA ALA A 74 1.23 10.45 -17.59
C ALA A 74 0.58 10.77 -16.24
N LYS A 75 -0.26 11.79 -16.23
CA LYS A 75 -1.03 12.21 -15.06
C LYS A 75 -2.51 12.16 -15.39
N THR A 76 -3.28 11.57 -14.50
CA THR A 76 -4.75 11.65 -14.56
C THR A 76 -5.25 12.51 -13.40
N ILE A 77 -6.16 13.43 -13.69
CA ILE A 77 -6.97 14.15 -12.71
C ILE A 77 -8.41 13.67 -12.88
N LEU A 78 -9.00 13.12 -11.81
CA LEU A 78 -10.40 12.75 -11.73
C LEU A 78 -11.12 13.79 -10.88
N ILE A 79 -12.19 14.37 -11.43
CA ILE A 79 -13.06 15.34 -10.76
C ILE A 79 -14.45 14.73 -10.70
N ILE A 80 -15.06 14.68 -9.52
CA ILE A 80 -16.46 14.28 -9.32
C ILE A 80 -17.25 15.51 -8.91
N TYR A 81 -18.39 15.72 -9.55
CA TYR A 81 -19.30 16.83 -9.34
C TYR A 81 -20.60 16.36 -8.72
N ASP A 82 -21.27 17.25 -8.01
CA ASP A 82 -22.69 17.08 -7.69
C ASP A 82 -23.58 17.33 -8.93
N ASP A 83 -24.87 17.15 -8.75
CA ASP A 83 -25.90 17.32 -9.79
C ASP A 83 -26.05 18.77 -10.26
N GLU A 84 -25.54 19.74 -9.49
CA GLU A 84 -25.48 21.16 -9.83
C GLU A 84 -24.13 21.55 -10.49
N ARG A 85 -23.28 20.56 -10.80
CA ARG A 85 -21.92 20.73 -11.36
C ARG A 85 -20.92 21.44 -10.44
N ASN A 86 -21.15 21.45 -9.13
CA ASN A 86 -20.13 21.85 -8.16
C ASN A 86 -19.15 20.70 -7.93
N ALA A 87 -17.85 21.00 -7.95
CA ALA A 87 -16.82 19.98 -7.71
C ALA A 87 -16.81 19.53 -6.25
N LEU A 88 -17.02 18.22 -6.01
CA LEU A 88 -16.99 17.61 -4.68
C LEU A 88 -15.65 16.93 -4.37
N ILE A 89 -15.10 16.21 -5.35
CA ILE A 89 -13.84 15.48 -5.20
C ILE A 89 -12.92 15.81 -6.35
N ARG A 90 -11.65 16.08 -6.03
CA ARG A 90 -10.57 16.17 -7.01
C ARG A 90 -9.41 15.30 -6.54
N LYS A 91 -9.05 14.31 -7.35
CA LYS A 91 -7.89 13.42 -7.10
C LYS A 91 -7.00 13.40 -8.32
N SER A 92 -5.70 13.24 -8.10
CA SER A 92 -4.74 13.11 -9.18
C SER A 92 -3.72 12.03 -8.87
N ALA A 93 -3.31 11.29 -9.88
CA ALA A 93 -2.26 10.29 -9.77
C ALA A 93 -1.39 10.26 -11.02
N LEU A 94 -0.13 9.88 -10.83
CA LEU A 94 0.81 9.60 -11.91
C LEU A 94 0.74 8.11 -12.29
N GLY A 95 1.05 7.83 -13.55
CA GLY A 95 1.28 6.51 -14.10
C GLY A 95 2.55 6.52 -14.94
N GLY A 96 3.26 5.40 -14.93
CA GLY A 96 4.53 5.25 -15.63
C GLY A 96 4.56 3.98 -16.47
N SER A 97 5.20 4.05 -17.64
CA SER A 97 5.55 2.88 -18.45
C SER A 97 7.02 2.93 -18.83
N ASN A 98 7.74 1.83 -18.65
CA ASN A 98 9.14 1.74 -19.06
C ASN A 98 9.21 1.73 -20.59
N ILE A 99 10.07 2.55 -21.17
CA ILE A 99 10.35 2.53 -22.60
C ILE A 99 11.31 1.40 -22.90
N ILE A 100 10.92 0.51 -23.80
CA ILE A 100 11.83 -0.50 -24.34
C ILE A 100 12.59 0.13 -25.51
N VAL A 101 13.91 0.24 -25.39
CA VAL A 101 14.77 0.78 -26.44
C VAL A 101 15.33 -0.38 -27.27
N VAL A 102 15.22 -0.28 -28.60
CA VAL A 102 15.79 -1.26 -29.52
C VAL A 102 17.31 -1.05 -29.58
N LYS A 103 18.08 -2.08 -29.20
CA LYS A 103 19.55 -2.01 -29.07
C LYS A 103 20.26 -1.47 -30.32
N ASP A 104 19.77 -1.83 -31.50
CA ASP A 104 20.44 -1.52 -32.77
C ASP A 104 20.18 -0.08 -33.26
N THR A 105 19.07 0.53 -32.82
CA THR A 105 18.66 1.87 -33.31
C THR A 105 18.67 2.94 -32.25
N GLY A 106 18.74 2.58 -30.96
CA GLY A 106 18.61 3.51 -29.84
C GLY A 106 17.22 4.16 -29.73
N LYS A 107 16.25 3.73 -30.54
CA LYS A 107 14.89 4.28 -30.58
C LYS A 107 13.92 3.47 -29.71
N PRO A 108 12.86 4.10 -29.18
CA PRO A 108 11.75 3.38 -28.55
C PRO A 108 11.13 2.36 -29.50
N SER A 109 10.86 1.15 -29.01
CA SER A 109 10.22 0.09 -29.80
C SER A 109 8.76 0.43 -30.14
N SER A 110 8.03 1.07 -29.20
CA SER A 110 6.69 1.61 -29.44
C SER A 110 6.31 2.69 -28.42
N LEU A 111 6.75 3.92 -28.66
CA LEU A 111 6.46 5.06 -27.76
C LEU A 111 4.95 5.29 -27.59
N LYS A 112 4.14 5.08 -28.65
CA LYS A 112 2.68 5.22 -28.58
C LYS A 112 2.07 4.22 -27.59
N THR A 113 2.51 2.97 -27.61
CA THR A 113 2.04 1.93 -26.67
C THR A 113 2.45 2.28 -25.24
N ASP A 114 3.68 2.76 -25.05
CA ASP A 114 4.18 3.17 -23.73
C ASP A 114 3.40 4.36 -23.15
N ILE A 115 3.04 5.34 -23.99
CA ILE A 115 2.17 6.45 -23.60
C ILE A 115 0.79 5.94 -23.16
N ALA A 116 0.14 5.09 -23.97
CA ALA A 116 -1.17 4.54 -23.63
C ALA A 116 -1.14 3.70 -22.33
N ALA A 117 -0.07 2.95 -22.10
CA ALA A 117 0.14 2.19 -20.88
C ALA A 117 0.31 3.11 -19.66
N ALA A 118 1.10 4.18 -19.77
CA ALA A 118 1.26 5.17 -18.71
C ALA A 118 -0.06 5.88 -18.38
N GLN A 119 -0.84 6.25 -19.40
CA GLN A 119 -2.17 6.84 -19.24
C GLN A 119 -3.10 5.87 -18.48
N SER A 120 -3.18 4.62 -18.91
CA SER A 120 -3.97 3.57 -18.26
C SER A 120 -3.56 3.36 -16.80
N GLU A 121 -2.26 3.35 -16.50
CA GLU A 121 -1.78 3.19 -15.12
C GLU A 121 -2.09 4.41 -14.26
N SER A 122 -2.00 5.62 -14.81
CA SER A 122 -2.35 6.86 -14.09
C SER A 122 -3.84 6.90 -13.72
N PHE A 123 -4.70 6.45 -14.64
CA PHE A 123 -6.14 6.31 -14.39
C PHE A 123 -6.43 5.24 -13.33
N LYS A 124 -5.85 4.04 -13.47
CA LYS A 124 -5.96 2.99 -12.44
C LYS A 124 -5.53 3.49 -11.06
N ASN A 125 -4.46 4.29 -11.00
CA ASN A 125 -3.97 4.85 -9.75
C ASN A 125 -4.92 5.87 -9.14
N VAL A 126 -5.59 6.72 -9.92
CA VAL A 126 -6.59 7.64 -9.38
C VAL A 126 -7.83 6.89 -8.87
N CYS A 127 -8.27 5.84 -9.56
CA CYS A 127 -9.36 4.96 -9.08
C CYS A 127 -9.01 4.26 -7.76
N LYS A 128 -7.74 3.83 -7.58
CA LYS A 128 -7.25 3.26 -6.31
C LYS A 128 -7.34 4.28 -5.15
N LEU A 129 -7.16 5.57 -5.41
CA LEU A 129 -7.32 6.62 -4.38
C LEU A 129 -8.77 6.75 -3.91
N LEU A 130 -9.75 6.42 -4.75
CA LEU A 130 -11.16 6.28 -4.40
C LEU A 130 -11.51 4.91 -3.79
N GLN A 131 -10.50 4.06 -3.56
CA GLN A 131 -10.63 2.70 -3.02
C GLN A 131 -11.43 1.74 -3.91
N ILE A 132 -11.60 2.05 -5.19
CA ILE A 132 -12.31 1.20 -6.17
C ILE A 132 -11.55 -0.12 -6.34
N GLY A 133 -12.18 -1.24 -5.98
CA GLY A 133 -11.63 -2.60 -6.14
C GLY A 133 -10.33 -2.89 -5.38
N ILE A 134 -9.96 -2.05 -4.40
CA ILE A 134 -8.65 -2.13 -3.74
C ILE A 134 -8.47 -3.40 -2.90
N SER A 135 -9.55 -3.93 -2.34
CA SER A 135 -9.56 -5.17 -1.55
C SER A 135 -9.14 -6.38 -2.39
N GLN A 136 -9.59 -6.45 -3.64
CA GLN A 136 -9.34 -7.57 -4.56
C GLN A 136 -7.96 -7.49 -5.21
N ILE A 137 -7.47 -6.28 -5.52
CA ILE A 137 -6.09 -6.11 -6.01
C ILE A 137 -5.08 -6.45 -4.90
N ARG A 138 -5.41 -6.18 -3.63
CA ARG A 138 -4.54 -6.51 -2.48
C ARG A 138 -4.54 -8.00 -2.13
N SER A 139 -5.63 -8.72 -2.36
CA SER A 139 -5.68 -10.18 -2.16
C SER A 139 -4.95 -10.95 -3.27
N GLY A 140 -4.98 -10.45 -4.51
CA GLY A 140 -4.28 -11.04 -5.66
C GLY A 140 -2.80 -10.66 -5.79
N LYS A 141 -2.36 -9.56 -5.19
CA LYS A 141 -0.92 -9.24 -5.07
C LYS A 141 -0.28 -10.19 -4.07
N GLN A 142 0.27 -11.31 -4.55
CA GLN A 142 1.51 -11.80 -3.93
C GLN A 142 2.45 -10.60 -3.86
N ARG A 143 2.83 -10.21 -2.65
CA ARG A 143 3.79 -9.12 -2.44
C ARG A 143 5.10 -9.52 -3.13
N ARG A 144 5.30 -9.09 -4.38
CA ARG A 144 6.58 -9.15 -5.07
C ARG A 144 7.50 -8.12 -4.43
N GLY A 145 8.10 -8.60 -3.36
CA GLY A 145 8.95 -7.91 -2.41
C GLY A 145 9.22 -8.83 -1.22
N GLN A 146 9.40 -10.11 -1.52
CA GLN A 146 9.92 -11.16 -0.65
C GLN A 146 10.14 -12.39 -1.53
N ASN A 147 11.27 -12.40 -2.24
CA ASN A 147 12.08 -13.62 -2.25
C ASN A 147 12.79 -13.73 -0.88
N GLY A 148 12.04 -13.54 0.21
CA GLY A 148 12.31 -14.32 1.39
C GLY A 148 11.76 -15.68 1.01
N THR A 149 12.61 -16.70 1.08
CA THR A 149 12.18 -18.07 1.34
C THR A 149 10.86 -18.03 2.10
N LYS A 150 9.86 -18.75 1.59
CA LYS A 150 8.59 -18.99 2.28
C LYS A 150 8.95 -19.59 3.65
N GLN A 151 9.29 -18.75 4.62
CA GLN A 151 9.50 -19.12 6.00
C GLN A 151 8.09 -19.42 6.46
N ARG A 152 7.72 -20.67 6.23
CA ARG A 152 6.90 -21.52 7.08
C ARG A 152 6.51 -20.71 8.29
N ARG A 153 5.29 -20.15 8.29
CA ARG A 153 4.68 -19.33 9.34
C ARG A 153 5.36 -19.68 10.67
N GLU A 154 6.42 -18.94 11.02
CA GLU A 154 7.26 -19.39 12.12
C GLU A 154 6.37 -19.34 13.35
N GLU A 155 6.42 -20.41 14.14
CA GLU A 155 5.61 -20.52 15.34
C GLU A 155 5.81 -19.25 16.16
N LYS A 156 4.69 -18.65 16.58
CA LYS A 156 4.71 -17.53 17.51
C LYS A 156 5.44 -18.00 18.76
N ASN A 157 6.66 -17.51 18.93
CA ASN A 157 7.49 -17.91 20.04
C ASN A 157 7.43 -16.85 21.13
N LEU A 158 7.43 -17.31 22.37
CA LEU A 158 7.60 -16.44 23.53
C LEU A 158 9.07 -16.04 23.61
N TYR A 159 9.34 -14.75 23.47
CA TYR A 159 10.68 -14.17 23.63
C TYR A 159 10.76 -13.43 24.95
N LYS A 160 11.93 -13.51 25.59
CA LYS A 160 12.33 -12.66 26.70
C LYS A 160 13.60 -11.92 26.28
N ILE A 161 13.50 -10.61 26.15
CA ILE A 161 14.60 -9.76 25.69
C ILE A 161 14.98 -8.76 26.78
N ARG A 162 16.23 -8.31 26.74
CA ARG A 162 16.71 -7.16 27.50
C ARG A 162 17.11 -6.06 26.52
N PHE A 163 16.58 -4.86 26.70
CA PHE A 163 16.89 -3.71 25.86
C PHE A 163 18.32 -3.22 26.12
N THR A 164 19.07 -2.97 25.05
CA THR A 164 20.40 -2.34 25.08
C THR A 164 20.36 -0.91 24.56
N SER A 165 19.22 -0.46 24.03
CA SER A 165 18.95 0.93 23.71
C SER A 165 17.48 1.28 23.97
N SER A 166 17.17 2.58 24.02
CA SER A 166 15.79 3.04 24.22
C SER A 166 14.96 2.90 22.94
N LEU A 167 13.65 2.69 23.08
CA LEU A 167 12.73 2.69 21.95
C LEU A 167 12.74 4.04 21.22
N SER A 168 13.08 3.99 19.94
CA SER A 168 13.11 5.12 19.03
C SER A 168 12.04 4.99 17.95
N ALA A 169 11.45 6.13 17.56
CA ALA A 169 10.52 6.17 16.44
C ALA A 169 11.27 5.98 15.11
N GLY A 170 10.74 5.12 14.25
CA GLY A 170 11.16 4.94 12.85
C GLY A 170 9.99 5.10 11.89
N ASN A 171 10.24 4.92 10.59
CA ASN A 171 9.18 5.00 9.58
C ASN A 171 8.16 3.86 9.79
N LYS A 172 6.97 4.21 10.29
CA LYS A 172 5.86 3.28 10.61
C LYS A 172 6.18 2.20 11.64
N CYS A 173 7.17 2.41 12.51
CA CYS A 173 7.49 1.49 13.60
C CYS A 173 8.16 2.21 14.79
N TYR A 174 8.26 1.51 15.91
CA TYR A 174 9.26 1.75 16.96
C TYR A 174 10.29 0.64 16.94
N LYS A 175 11.54 0.97 17.25
CA LYS A 175 12.64 0.01 17.29
C LYS A 175 13.64 0.30 18.41
N ALA A 176 14.28 -0.75 18.90
CA ALA A 176 15.36 -0.68 19.87
C ALA A 176 16.30 -1.87 19.68
N ASP A 177 17.55 -1.71 20.06
CA ASP A 177 18.50 -2.82 20.13
C ASP A 177 18.22 -3.61 21.41
N CYS A 178 18.31 -4.93 21.30
CA CYS A 178 18.12 -5.83 22.42
C CYS A 178 19.00 -7.08 22.31
N VAL A 179 19.07 -7.80 23.42
CA VAL A 179 19.62 -9.15 23.48
C VAL A 179 18.53 -10.13 23.91
N ASP A 180 18.55 -11.33 23.32
CA ASP A 180 17.79 -12.47 23.82
C ASP A 180 18.41 -12.92 25.14
N ILE A 181 17.62 -12.99 26.22
CA ILE A 181 18.15 -13.28 27.56
C ILE A 181 18.70 -14.70 27.65
N ALA A 182 18.16 -15.64 26.87
CA ALA A 182 18.59 -17.04 26.95
C ALA A 182 19.90 -17.28 26.19
N THR A 183 20.11 -16.58 25.07
CA THR A 183 21.25 -16.84 24.18
C THR A 183 22.30 -15.71 24.14
N GLU A 184 22.00 -14.56 24.75
CA GLU A 184 22.79 -13.30 24.66
C GLU A 184 23.03 -12.83 23.20
N GLU A 185 22.27 -13.36 22.25
CA GLU A 185 22.33 -12.95 20.85
C GLU A 185 21.69 -11.56 20.68
N LYS A 186 22.34 -10.72 19.87
CA LYS A 186 21.88 -9.35 19.57
C LYS A 186 20.84 -9.33 18.45
N PHE A 187 19.79 -8.56 18.66
CA PHE A 187 18.71 -8.34 17.70
C PHE A 187 18.27 -6.88 17.69
N LEU A 188 17.61 -6.50 16.60
CA LEU A 188 16.77 -5.30 16.58
C LEU A 188 15.33 -5.69 16.95
N PHE A 189 14.83 -5.21 18.09
CA PHE A 189 13.41 -5.31 18.42
C PHE A 189 12.59 -4.31 17.61
N VAL A 190 11.47 -4.73 17.04
CA VAL A 190 10.61 -3.90 16.19
C VAL A 190 9.12 -4.07 16.54
N ILE A 191 8.42 -2.94 16.71
CA ILE A 191 6.96 -2.87 16.81
C ILE A 191 6.45 -2.05 15.61
N PHE A 192 5.66 -2.66 14.73
CA PHE A 192 5.04 -1.95 13.61
C PHE A 192 3.80 -1.18 14.05
N SER A 193 3.46 -0.10 13.33
CA SER A 193 2.30 0.74 13.65
C SER A 193 0.96 0.00 13.73
N GLY A 194 0.81 -1.09 12.99
CA GLY A 194 -0.37 -1.96 13.06
C GLY A 194 -0.49 -2.79 14.36
N GLN A 195 0.51 -2.75 15.23
CA GLN A 195 0.57 -3.53 16.47
C GLN A 195 0.38 -2.67 17.72
N TYR A 196 0.40 -1.33 17.59
CA TYR A 196 0.28 -0.42 18.74
C TYR A 196 -1.03 -0.65 19.50
N SER A 197 -2.14 -0.84 18.76
CA SER A 197 -3.46 -1.13 19.34
C SER A 197 -3.51 -2.41 20.18
N LYS A 198 -2.55 -3.33 20.03
CA LYS A 198 -2.46 -4.52 20.89
C LYS A 198 -1.79 -4.23 22.23
N ILE A 199 -0.87 -3.26 22.26
CA ILE A 199 -0.20 -2.78 23.47
C ILE A 199 -1.15 -1.85 24.24
N GLU A 200 -1.85 -0.97 23.52
CA GLU A 200 -2.80 0.01 24.06
C GLU A 200 -3.98 -0.61 24.81
N LYS A 201 -4.25 -1.91 24.61
CA LYS A 201 -5.21 -2.66 25.41
C LYS A 201 -4.82 -2.82 26.88
N TYR A 202 -3.52 -2.71 27.18
CA TYR A 202 -2.96 -2.99 28.50
C TYR A 202 -2.24 -1.77 29.08
N VAL A 203 -1.57 -1.00 28.24
CA VAL A 203 -0.82 0.18 28.67
C VAL A 203 -0.80 1.21 27.55
N GLU A 204 -0.96 2.49 27.91
CA GLU A 204 -0.81 3.58 26.96
C GLU A 204 0.52 3.46 26.23
N PHE A 205 0.49 3.50 24.89
CA PHE A 205 1.68 3.25 24.09
C PHE A 205 2.81 4.23 24.39
N SER A 206 2.48 5.50 24.70
CA SER A 206 3.46 6.51 25.11
C SER A 206 4.19 6.11 26.42
N LYS A 207 3.44 5.56 27.39
CA LYS A 207 3.96 5.05 28.66
C LYS A 207 4.79 3.78 28.44
N PHE A 208 4.37 2.89 27.54
CA PHE A 208 5.15 1.72 27.13
C PHE A 208 6.53 2.14 26.60
N VAL A 209 6.57 3.05 25.62
CA VAL A 209 7.82 3.55 25.03
C VAL A 209 8.74 4.19 26.08
N ARG A 210 8.18 4.94 27.03
CA ARG A 210 8.95 5.55 28.13
C ARG A 210 9.47 4.55 29.16
N THR A 211 8.76 3.43 29.34
CA THR A 211 9.08 2.41 30.34
C THR A 211 10.23 1.52 29.89
N TYR A 212 10.20 1.08 28.63
CA TYR A 212 11.18 0.15 28.08
C TYR A 212 12.38 0.89 27.50
N ARG A 213 13.44 0.94 28.30
CA ARG A 213 14.75 1.56 28.01
C ARG A 213 15.87 0.57 28.27
N GLU A 214 17.11 0.98 28.02
CA GLU A 214 18.30 0.19 28.31
C GLU A 214 18.26 -0.46 29.71
N GLY A 215 18.59 -1.76 29.76
CA GLY A 215 18.55 -2.59 30.95
C GLY A 215 17.18 -3.17 31.31
N LYS A 216 16.07 -2.69 30.72
CA LYS A 216 14.74 -3.26 30.97
C LYS A 216 14.52 -4.54 30.18
N GLU A 217 13.71 -5.42 30.75
CA GLU A 217 13.36 -6.70 30.16
C GLU A 217 11.90 -6.71 29.71
N LEU A 218 11.62 -7.39 28.61
CA LEU A 218 10.27 -7.54 28.08
C LEU A 218 10.06 -8.99 27.63
N ALA A 219 8.94 -9.56 28.07
CA ALA A 219 8.41 -10.81 27.56
C ALA A 219 7.25 -10.54 26.58
N PHE A 220 7.26 -11.20 25.43
CA PHE A 220 6.24 -11.02 24.40
C PHE A 220 6.23 -12.19 23.41
N TYR A 221 5.12 -12.36 22.71
CA TYR A 221 5.06 -13.27 21.57
C TYR A 221 5.47 -12.50 20.31
N GLY A 222 6.37 -13.10 19.53
CA GLY A 222 6.90 -12.49 18.33
C GLY A 222 7.42 -13.50 17.33
N ARG A 223 8.17 -13.01 16.34
CA ARG A 223 8.90 -13.83 15.37
C ARG A 223 10.27 -13.23 15.07
N LYS A 224 11.25 -14.08 14.76
CA LYS A 224 12.54 -13.65 14.24
C LYS A 224 12.41 -13.42 12.73
N ASP A 225 13.00 -12.35 12.22
CA ASP A 225 13.15 -12.15 10.78
C ASP A 225 14.49 -11.48 10.46
N GLU A 226 14.84 -11.46 9.18
CA GLU A 226 16.03 -10.77 8.70
C GLU A 226 15.63 -9.75 7.61
N PHE A 227 16.17 -8.54 7.71
CA PHE A 227 15.90 -7.49 6.74
C PHE A 227 17.18 -6.72 6.43
N HIS A 228 17.63 -6.82 5.17
CA HIS A 228 18.90 -6.25 4.72
C HIS A 228 20.10 -6.64 5.60
N GLY A 229 20.20 -7.91 6.00
CA GLY A 229 21.29 -8.41 6.87
C GLY A 229 21.12 -8.10 8.36
N GLN A 230 20.11 -7.32 8.74
CA GLN A 230 19.81 -7.05 10.15
C GLN A 230 18.88 -8.13 10.70
N ARG A 231 19.34 -8.88 11.71
CA ARG A 231 18.51 -9.80 12.49
C ARG A 231 17.57 -9.02 13.39
N ARG A 232 16.28 -9.33 13.36
CA ARG A 232 15.24 -8.63 14.13
C ARG A 232 14.34 -9.61 14.87
N ILE A 233 13.74 -9.13 15.96
CA ILE A 233 12.61 -9.78 16.61
C ILE A 233 11.42 -8.84 16.49
N VAL A 234 10.40 -9.27 15.75
CA VAL A 234 9.19 -8.49 15.51
C VAL A 234 8.17 -8.85 16.58
N PHE A 235 7.73 -7.84 17.34
CA PHE A 235 6.64 -7.96 18.30
C PHE A 235 5.37 -8.42 17.59
N GLU A 236 4.56 -9.28 18.18
CA GLU A 236 3.23 -9.61 17.67
C GLU A 236 2.11 -9.38 18.68
N GLU A 237 2.33 -9.76 19.94
CA GLU A 237 1.37 -9.57 21.03
C GLU A 237 2.07 -9.64 22.41
N PRO A 238 1.53 -8.96 23.45
CA PRO A 238 2.06 -9.07 24.81
C PRO A 238 1.96 -10.49 25.35
N SER A 239 2.92 -10.92 26.18
CA SER A 239 2.87 -12.25 26.80
C SER A 239 1.99 -12.32 28.05
N VAL A 240 1.55 -11.17 28.58
CA VAL A 240 0.79 -11.09 29.82
C VAL A 240 -0.59 -10.49 29.54
N LYS A 241 -1.64 -11.25 29.88
CA LYS A 241 -2.95 -10.69 30.24
C LYS A 241 -2.85 -10.35 31.73
N GLU A 242 -2.51 -9.12 32.05
CA GLU A 242 -2.74 -8.56 33.38
C GLU A 242 -3.98 -7.66 33.31
#